data_AF-A0A1B6FQZ6-F1
#
_entry.id   AF-A0A1B6FQZ6-F1
#
_cell.length_a   1.000
_cell.length_b   1.000
_cell.length_c   1.000
_cell.angle_alpha   90.00
_cell.angle_beta   90.00
_cell.angle_gamma   90.00
#
_symmetry.space_group_name_H-M   'P 1'
#
loop_
_entity.id
_entity.type
_entity.pdbx_description
1 polymer ?
#
loop_
_entity_poly.entity_id
_entity_poly.type
_entity_poly.pdbx_seq_one_letter_code
_entity_poly.pdbx_strand_id
1 'polypeptide(L)'
;MELEESFLSSQAPSFRATVEFVAERISSSCIKHICSNVIAPCKEEASTLYNKQKEENKKLSKQEVQTQVEEACQSTLARIHTALDDHCGPQVGQALTLLLGPDASDAAIFGSAHNICGRRCRERIINWLNSHIKLSNIFTKIFNGTDVKHNGDQTTERKDVEHKDLAMSPPDLLIELQERLCQCIENRDLSISEEQVLDLINKVAETVKHRSDLVPHAEQTLHSITVDYCIVLMAHCPGVLTTEVLHRLCSLWLTFVPQSTPLERVLSSRNVLLLCQSGPQVAQESWRQLSRLLVLLLKEELLAPKKLEAQFVALFRKDWPPMVHSLMGTCLSSMLELIRQDPMCNKNPKFVLMLEWVNEMMNELARDDICEDS
;
A
#
# COMPACT_ATOMS: atom_id res chain seq x y z
N MET A 1 2.14 22.41 28.08
CA MET A 1 2.52 20.99 27.92
C MET A 1 2.74 20.32 29.29
N GLU A 2 3.59 20.86 30.17
CA GLU A 2 3.88 20.27 31.50
C GLU A 2 2.67 20.15 32.44
N LEU A 3 1.79 21.15 32.49
CA LEU A 3 0.57 21.12 33.30
C LEU A 3 -0.45 20.07 32.81
N GLU A 4 -0.48 19.81 31.51
CA GLU A 4 -1.39 18.82 30.91
C GLU A 4 -0.85 17.40 31.07
N GLU A 5 0.46 17.21 30.95
CA GLU A 5 1.12 15.95 31.30
C GLU A 5 1.02 15.65 32.79
N SER A 6 1.10 16.68 33.65
CA SER A 6 0.85 16.56 35.09
C SER A 6 -0.62 16.16 35.38
N PHE A 7 -1.58 16.74 34.66
CA PHE A 7 -2.99 16.34 34.76
C PHE A 7 -3.23 14.91 34.25
N LEU A 8 -2.71 14.55 33.07
CA LEU A 8 -2.87 13.19 32.53
C LEU A 8 -2.10 12.13 33.34
N SER A 9 -1.03 12.53 34.04
CA SER A 9 -0.29 11.66 34.97
C SER A 9 -0.99 11.44 36.30
N SER A 10 -1.87 12.35 36.72
CA SER A 10 -2.73 12.17 37.90
C SER A 10 -4.01 11.36 37.64
N GLN A 11 -4.38 11.14 36.37
CA GLN A 11 -5.53 10.31 35.98
C GLN A 11 -5.15 8.84 35.76
N ALA A 12 -6.18 7.97 35.77
CA ALA A 12 -6.02 6.55 35.50
C ALA A 12 -5.39 6.30 34.10
N PRO A 13 -4.57 5.24 33.94
CA PRO A 13 -3.98 4.89 32.64
C PRO A 13 -4.99 4.70 31.51
N SER A 14 -6.18 4.16 31.83
CA SER A 14 -7.28 3.98 30.88
C SER A 14 -7.80 5.32 30.33
N PHE A 15 -7.95 6.33 31.19
CA PHE A 15 -8.37 7.67 30.78
C PHE A 15 -7.36 8.31 29.81
N ARG A 16 -6.07 8.20 30.11
CA ARG A 16 -5.00 8.70 29.24
C ARG A 16 -5.00 8.01 27.88
N ALA A 17 -5.16 6.68 27.87
CA ALA A 17 -5.25 5.92 26.63
C ALA A 17 -6.44 6.34 25.77
N THR A 18 -7.61 6.58 26.38
CA THR A 18 -8.81 7.05 25.67
C THR A 18 -8.62 8.45 25.09
N VAL A 19 -8.05 9.39 25.85
CA VAL A 19 -7.73 10.75 25.38
C VAL A 19 -6.79 10.71 24.16
N GLU A 20 -5.72 9.91 24.21
CA GLU A 20 -4.78 9.79 23.10
C GLU A 20 -5.41 9.10 21.88
N PHE A 21 -6.19 8.04 22.11
CA PHE A 21 -6.90 7.33 21.05
C PHE A 21 -7.89 8.24 20.32
N VAL A 22 -8.70 9.01 21.06
CA VAL A 22 -9.64 9.98 20.48
C VAL A 22 -8.87 11.04 19.69
N ALA A 23 -7.76 11.56 20.23
CA ALA A 23 -6.96 12.55 19.54
C ALA A 23 -6.40 12.03 18.20
N GLU A 24 -5.93 10.77 18.15
CA GLU A 24 -5.42 10.13 16.93
C GLU A 24 -6.52 9.87 15.88
N ARG A 25 -7.67 9.34 16.31
CA ARG A 25 -8.76 8.99 15.39
C ARG A 25 -9.44 10.24 14.82
N ILE A 26 -9.72 11.23 15.66
CA ILE A 26 -10.36 12.47 15.20
C ILE A 26 -9.40 13.26 14.31
N SER A 27 -8.12 13.37 14.65
CA SER A 27 -7.16 14.05 13.76
C SER A 27 -7.09 13.42 12.37
N SER A 28 -7.09 12.09 12.29
CA SER A 28 -7.12 11.36 11.01
C SER A 28 -8.39 11.63 10.19
N SER A 29 -9.55 11.66 10.85
CA SER A 29 -10.84 11.98 10.22
C SER A 29 -10.88 13.43 9.72
N CYS A 30 -10.47 14.39 10.56
CA CYS A 30 -10.41 15.80 10.21
C CYS A 30 -9.44 16.08 9.07
N ILE A 31 -8.30 15.38 8.98
CA ILE A 31 -7.38 15.50 7.83
C ILE A 31 -8.08 15.15 6.52
N LYS A 32 -8.84 14.04 6.48
CA LYS A 32 -9.62 13.66 5.29
C LYS A 32 -10.64 14.73 4.94
N HIS A 33 -11.38 15.24 5.93
CA HIS A 33 -12.35 16.31 5.74
C HIS A 33 -11.71 17.59 5.17
N ILE A 34 -10.56 18.02 5.73
CA ILE A 34 -9.83 19.21 5.27
C ILE A 34 -9.33 19.03 3.84
N CYS A 35 -8.78 17.85 3.50
CA CYS A 35 -8.32 17.58 2.15
C CYS A 35 -9.46 17.66 1.12
N SER A 36 -10.60 17.04 1.44
CA SER A 36 -11.74 16.95 0.51
C SER A 36 -12.56 18.23 0.44
N ASN A 37 -12.79 18.92 1.56
CA ASN A 37 -13.78 20.00 1.64
C ASN A 37 -13.16 21.40 1.74
N VAL A 38 -11.84 21.51 1.98
CA VAL A 38 -11.15 22.80 2.03
C VAL A 38 -10.11 22.89 0.93
N ILE A 39 -9.15 21.96 0.90
CA ILE A 39 -8.00 22.03 -0.01
C ILE A 39 -8.41 21.82 -1.46
N ALA A 40 -9.24 20.82 -1.75
CA ALA A 40 -9.70 20.56 -3.12
C ALA A 40 -10.51 21.74 -3.72
N PRO A 41 -11.51 22.32 -3.02
CA PRO A 41 -12.20 23.52 -3.50
C PRO A 41 -11.27 24.73 -3.68
N CYS A 42 -10.35 24.99 -2.74
CA CYS A 42 -9.40 26.11 -2.89
C CYS A 42 -8.49 25.94 -4.12
N LYS A 43 -8.11 24.69 -4.43
CA LYS A 43 -7.34 24.36 -5.64
C LYS A 43 -8.14 24.67 -6.92
N GLU A 44 -9.42 24.34 -6.93
CA GLU A 44 -10.32 24.58 -8.06
C GLU A 44 -10.59 26.08 -8.26
N GLU A 45 -10.87 26.81 -7.17
CA GLU A 45 -11.02 28.28 -7.18
C GLU A 45 -9.75 28.96 -7.73
N ALA A 46 -8.56 28.55 -7.29
CA ALA A 46 -7.31 29.10 -7.82
C ALA A 46 -7.09 28.76 -9.31
N SER A 47 -7.48 27.56 -9.74
CA SER A 47 -7.35 27.10 -11.13
C SER A 47 -8.31 27.86 -12.06
N THR A 48 -9.55 28.09 -11.64
CA THR A 48 -10.53 28.88 -12.39
C THR A 48 -10.10 30.35 -12.52
N LEU A 49 -9.54 30.93 -11.45
CA LEU A 49 -9.00 32.29 -11.45
C LEU A 49 -7.82 32.43 -12.42
N TYR A 50 -6.91 31.46 -12.44
CA TYR A 50 -5.81 31.41 -13.42
C TYR A 50 -6.31 31.27 -14.86
N ASN A 51 -7.26 30.37 -15.12
CA ASN A 51 -7.82 30.16 -16.46
C ASN A 51 -8.49 31.41 -17.01
N LYS A 52 -9.25 32.13 -16.18
CA LYS A 52 -9.88 33.41 -16.54
C LYS A 52 -8.84 34.47 -16.92
N GLN A 53 -7.74 34.57 -16.16
CA GLN A 53 -6.66 35.51 -16.46
C GLN A 53 -5.90 35.16 -17.76
N LYS A 54 -5.76 33.86 -18.05
CA LYS A 54 -5.18 33.36 -19.30
C LYS A 54 -6.07 33.68 -20.50
N GLU A 55 -7.38 33.51 -20.39
CA GLU A 55 -8.36 33.87 -21.43
C GLU A 55 -8.38 35.39 -21.69
N GLU A 56 -8.21 36.20 -20.64
CA GLU A 56 -8.07 37.66 -20.74
C GLU A 56 -6.70 38.11 -21.30
N ASN A 57 -5.83 37.18 -21.74
CA ASN A 57 -4.45 37.43 -22.21
C ASN A 57 -3.60 38.26 -21.23
N LYS A 58 -3.93 38.23 -19.93
CA LYS A 58 -3.26 39.01 -18.90
C LYS A 58 -1.96 38.29 -18.52
N LYS A 59 -0.83 38.72 -19.10
CA LYS A 59 0.49 38.27 -18.66
C LYS A 59 0.80 38.89 -17.29
N LEU A 60 0.62 38.13 -16.24
CA LEU A 60 1.01 38.54 -14.89
C LEU A 60 2.53 38.61 -14.76
N SER A 61 3.00 39.65 -14.08
CA SER A 61 4.39 39.75 -13.64
C SER A 61 4.69 38.69 -12.57
N LYS A 62 5.97 38.31 -12.42
CA LYS A 62 6.43 37.38 -11.37
C LYS A 62 6.03 37.85 -9.97
N GLN A 63 5.94 39.16 -9.75
CA GLN A 63 5.56 39.74 -8.46
C GLN A 63 4.06 39.58 -8.19
N GLU A 64 3.21 39.70 -9.21
CA GLU A 64 1.75 39.54 -9.08
C GLU A 64 1.37 38.07 -8.86
N VAL A 65 2.09 37.14 -9.51
CA VAL A 65 1.94 35.70 -9.26
C VAL A 65 2.31 35.36 -7.82
N GLN A 66 3.39 35.95 -7.29
CA GLN A 66 3.81 35.72 -5.91
C GLN A 66 2.77 36.23 -4.90
N THR A 67 2.20 37.43 -5.13
CA THR A 67 1.12 37.97 -4.28
C THR A 67 -0.11 37.07 -4.29
N GLN A 68 -0.53 36.56 -5.46
CA GLN A 68 -1.70 35.66 -5.55
C GLN A 68 -1.47 34.31 -4.86
N VAL A 69 -0.25 33.78 -4.93
CA VAL A 69 0.12 32.57 -4.18
C VAL A 69 0.01 32.81 -2.68
N GLU A 70 0.50 33.95 -2.19
CA GLU A 70 0.45 34.31 -0.77
C GLU A 70 -0.99 34.51 -0.29
N GLU A 71 -1.83 35.21 -1.04
CA GLU A 71 -3.25 35.40 -0.75
C GLU A 71 -4.02 34.06 -0.73
N ALA A 72 -3.78 33.19 -1.72
CA ALA A 72 -4.40 31.87 -1.79
C ALA A 72 -3.97 30.97 -0.63
N CYS A 73 -2.69 31.01 -0.25
CA CYS A 73 -2.18 30.28 0.92
C CYS A 73 -2.84 30.79 2.21
N GLN A 74 -2.90 32.10 2.43
CA GLN A 74 -3.48 32.69 3.63
C GLN A 74 -4.98 32.40 3.73
N SER A 75 -5.72 32.55 2.62
CA SER A 75 -7.15 32.23 2.56
C SER A 75 -7.41 30.74 2.85
N THR A 76 -6.61 29.85 2.26
CA THR A 76 -6.73 28.41 2.51
C THR A 76 -6.44 28.07 3.96
N LEU A 77 -5.39 28.65 4.56
CA LEU A 77 -5.07 28.46 5.97
C LEU A 77 -6.19 28.96 6.89
N ALA A 78 -6.79 30.11 6.60
CA ALA A 78 -7.92 30.62 7.36
C ALA A 78 -9.11 29.65 7.30
N ARG A 79 -9.45 29.13 6.11
CA ARG A 79 -10.51 28.12 5.94
C ARG A 79 -10.20 26.81 6.66
N ILE A 80 -8.93 26.39 6.69
CA ILE A 80 -8.49 25.22 7.46
C ILE A 80 -8.72 25.47 8.96
N HIS A 81 -8.35 26.64 9.48
CA HIS A 81 -8.59 26.99 10.88
C HIS A 81 -10.08 27.01 11.23
N THR A 82 -10.93 27.60 10.38
CA THR A 82 -12.39 27.57 10.58
C THR A 82 -12.93 26.13 10.56
N ALA A 83 -12.52 25.30 9.59
CA ALA A 83 -12.95 23.91 9.51
C ALA A 83 -12.48 23.08 10.71
N LEU A 84 -11.31 23.38 11.28
CA LEU A 84 -10.83 22.77 12.51
C LEU A 84 -11.74 23.11 13.69
N ASP A 85 -12.15 24.37 13.83
CA ASP A 85 -12.99 24.81 14.94
C ASP A 85 -14.42 24.24 14.82
N ASP A 86 -14.98 24.23 13.61
CA ASP A 86 -16.33 23.74 13.35
C ASP A 86 -16.46 22.22 13.40
N HIS A 87 -15.43 21.48 12.95
CA HIS A 87 -15.51 20.02 12.79
C HIS A 87 -14.81 19.25 13.92
N CYS A 88 -13.65 19.71 14.39
CA CYS A 88 -12.86 18.96 15.38
C CYS A 88 -13.44 19.07 16.79
N GLY A 89 -13.86 20.27 17.21
CA GLY A 89 -14.36 20.51 18.57
C GLY A 89 -15.56 19.65 18.95
N PRO A 90 -16.64 19.62 18.12
CA PRO A 90 -17.83 18.81 18.39
C PRO A 90 -17.54 17.30 18.37
N GLN A 91 -16.71 16.83 17.44
CA GLN A 91 -16.37 15.41 17.31
C GLN A 91 -15.56 14.89 18.49
N VAL A 92 -14.60 15.69 18.98
CA VAL A 92 -13.85 15.36 20.21
C VAL A 92 -14.80 15.25 21.40
N GLY A 93 -15.75 16.19 21.53
CA GLY A 93 -16.76 16.15 22.59
C GLY A 93 -17.59 14.87 22.56
N GLN A 94 -18.17 14.54 21.40
CA GLN A 94 -19.00 13.35 21.23
C GLN A 94 -18.21 12.05 21.48
N ALA A 95 -16.98 11.95 20.96
CA ALA A 95 -16.14 10.77 21.15
C ALA A 95 -15.74 10.56 22.61
N LEU A 96 -15.39 11.64 23.33
CA LEU A 96 -15.06 11.57 24.76
C LEU A 96 -16.29 11.19 25.60
N THR A 97 -17.47 11.74 25.29
CA THR A 97 -18.71 11.38 26.01
C THR A 97 -19.04 9.90 25.87
N LEU A 98 -18.83 9.32 24.68
CA LEU A 98 -19.12 7.90 24.43
C LEU A 98 -18.08 6.96 25.07
N LEU A 99 -16.81 7.35 25.10
CA LEU A 99 -15.71 6.46 25.47
C LEU A 99 -15.25 6.57 26.92
N LEU A 100 -15.45 7.72 27.58
CA LEU A 100 -15.07 7.90 28.98
C LEU A 100 -16.12 7.37 29.98
N GLY A 101 -17.30 6.95 29.51
CA GLY A 101 -18.37 6.41 30.34
C GLY A 101 -18.91 7.41 31.38
N PRO A 102 -19.92 7.02 32.19
CA PRO A 102 -20.51 7.87 33.21
C PRO A 102 -19.56 8.18 34.39
N ASP A 103 -18.42 7.49 34.50
CA ASP A 103 -17.42 7.67 35.58
C ASP A 103 -16.59 8.95 35.44
N ALA A 104 -16.65 9.63 34.28
CA ALA A 104 -16.14 11.00 34.10
C ALA A 104 -17.17 12.05 34.55
N SER A 105 -17.83 11.83 35.69
CA SER A 105 -19.00 12.58 36.16
C SER A 105 -18.70 14.04 36.53
N ASP A 106 -17.42 14.39 36.70
CA ASP A 106 -16.99 15.75 36.98
C ASP A 106 -16.82 16.56 35.68
N ALA A 107 -17.66 17.58 35.51
CA ALA A 107 -17.62 18.51 34.39
C ALA A 107 -16.25 19.19 34.22
N ALA A 108 -15.48 19.36 35.30
CA ALA A 108 -14.13 19.90 35.25
C ALA A 108 -13.14 18.94 34.57
N ILE A 109 -13.21 17.65 34.89
CA ILE A 109 -12.34 16.61 34.30
C ILE A 109 -12.67 16.43 32.82
N PHE A 110 -13.96 16.39 32.48
CA PHE A 110 -14.39 16.30 31.09
C PHE A 110 -13.97 17.54 30.29
N GLY A 111 -14.15 18.74 30.84
CA GLY A 111 -13.72 19.99 30.23
C GLY A 111 -12.21 20.03 29.98
N SER A 112 -11.41 19.55 30.94
CA SER A 112 -9.96 19.41 30.76
C SER A 112 -9.60 18.39 29.67
N ALA A 113 -10.24 17.22 29.64
CA ALA A 113 -10.02 16.22 28.58
C ALA A 113 -10.39 16.73 27.19
N HIS A 114 -11.51 17.44 27.07
CA HIS A 114 -11.98 18.04 25.83
C HIS A 114 -10.98 19.06 25.29
N ASN A 115 -10.50 19.97 26.14
CA ASN A 115 -9.51 20.97 25.78
C ASN A 115 -8.16 20.34 25.39
N ILE A 116 -7.68 19.36 26.15
CA ILE A 116 -6.42 18.65 25.89
C ILE A 116 -6.51 17.88 24.56
N CYS A 117 -7.59 17.12 24.34
CA CYS A 117 -7.82 16.40 23.08
C CYS A 117 -7.92 17.36 21.91
N GLY A 118 -8.72 18.42 22.02
CA GLY A 118 -8.89 19.42 20.97
C GLY A 118 -7.56 20.07 20.57
N ARG A 119 -6.73 20.43 21.56
CA ARG A 119 -5.38 20.96 21.32
C ARG A 119 -4.48 19.95 20.63
N ARG A 120 -4.41 18.71 21.13
CA ARG A 120 -3.59 17.62 20.53
C ARG A 120 -4.03 17.31 19.10
N CYS A 121 -5.33 17.26 18.83
CA CYS A 121 -5.87 17.11 17.49
C CYS A 121 -5.37 18.23 16.58
N ARG A 122 -5.55 19.49 16.99
CA ARG A 122 -5.16 20.66 16.21
C ARG A 122 -3.65 20.64 15.89
N GLU A 123 -2.82 20.36 16.88
CA GLU A 123 -1.36 20.27 16.70
C GLU A 123 -0.97 19.16 15.73
N ARG A 124 -1.55 17.96 15.86
CA ARG A 124 -1.27 16.86 14.93
C ARG A 124 -1.68 17.20 13.51
N ILE A 125 -2.86 17.81 13.32
CA ILE A 125 -3.35 18.15 11.99
C ILE A 125 -2.46 19.23 11.36
N ILE A 126 -2.12 20.29 12.10
CA ILE A 126 -1.23 21.35 11.60
C ILE A 126 0.16 20.79 11.28
N ASN A 127 0.72 19.95 12.13
CA ASN A 127 2.02 19.31 11.89
C ASN A 127 1.98 18.41 10.65
N TRP A 128 0.92 17.63 10.48
CA TRP A 128 0.73 16.80 9.30
C TRP A 128 0.60 17.65 8.02
N LEU A 129 -0.22 18.71 8.06
CA LEU A 129 -0.38 19.64 6.94
C LEU A 129 0.96 20.28 6.56
N ASN A 130 1.72 20.79 7.51
CA ASN A 130 3.03 21.40 7.24
C ASN A 130 4.05 20.40 6.68
N SER A 131 3.98 19.12 7.09
CA SER A 131 4.91 18.08 6.66
C SER A 131 4.55 17.49 5.30
N HIS A 132 3.26 17.32 5.00
CA HIS A 132 2.77 16.60 3.83
C HIS A 132 2.15 17.51 2.75
N ILE A 133 1.72 18.72 3.11
CA ILE A 133 1.05 19.68 2.21
C ILE A 133 1.80 21.01 2.19
N LYS A 134 2.62 21.21 1.16
CA LYS A 134 3.26 22.50 0.89
C LYS A 134 2.32 23.36 0.04
N LEU A 135 1.42 24.10 0.70
CA LEU A 135 0.43 24.98 0.04
C LEU A 135 1.09 25.95 -0.96
N SER A 136 2.23 26.54 -0.59
CA SER A 136 3.01 27.40 -1.49
C SER A 136 3.33 26.70 -2.81
N ASN A 137 3.87 25.47 -2.76
CA ASN A 137 4.19 24.70 -3.95
C ASN A 137 2.95 24.36 -4.80
N ILE A 138 1.80 24.15 -4.18
CA ILE A 138 0.54 23.85 -4.90
C ILE A 138 0.11 25.08 -5.68
N PHE A 139 -0.04 26.23 -5.02
CA PHE A 139 -0.51 27.44 -5.68
C PHE A 139 0.54 28.02 -6.64
N THR A 140 1.83 27.95 -6.33
CA THR A 140 2.91 28.34 -7.25
C THR A 140 2.84 27.54 -8.55
N LYS A 141 2.49 26.24 -8.50
CA LYS A 141 2.35 25.43 -9.72
C LYS A 141 1.16 25.86 -10.57
N ILE A 142 0.04 26.19 -9.94
CA ILE A 142 -1.20 26.64 -10.59
C ILE A 142 -0.97 27.98 -11.29
N PHE A 143 -0.49 29.00 -10.54
CA PHE A 143 -0.33 30.35 -11.08
C PHE A 143 0.85 30.51 -12.04
N ASN A 144 1.87 29.65 -11.97
CA ASN A 144 2.94 29.63 -12.99
C ASN A 144 2.55 28.89 -14.27
N GLY A 145 1.34 28.33 -14.35
CA GLY A 145 0.91 27.56 -15.54
C GLY A 145 1.66 26.25 -15.72
N THR A 146 2.40 25.78 -14.72
CA THR A 146 3.01 24.43 -14.73
C THR A 146 2.01 23.34 -14.39
N ASP A 147 0.82 23.72 -13.90
CA ASP A 147 -0.34 22.82 -13.73
C ASP A 147 -1.17 22.70 -15.02
N VAL A 148 -0.54 22.69 -16.21
CA VAL A 148 -1.12 22.07 -17.42
C VAL A 148 -0.94 20.54 -17.33
N LYS A 149 -1.29 19.99 -16.16
CA LYS A 149 -1.77 18.63 -16.05
C LYS A 149 -3.18 18.75 -15.53
N HIS A 150 -4.12 18.52 -16.44
CA HIS A 150 -5.50 18.18 -16.13
C HIS A 150 -5.61 17.47 -14.77
N ASN A 151 -6.10 18.21 -13.78
CA ASN A 151 -6.83 17.58 -12.70
C ASN A 151 -8.27 17.54 -13.20
N GLY A 152 -8.63 16.43 -13.83
CA GLY A 152 -9.93 16.27 -14.49
C GLY A 152 -9.91 15.50 -15.80
N ASP A 153 -8.80 14.87 -16.18
CA ASP A 153 -8.84 13.67 -17.00
C ASP A 153 -7.48 12.97 -16.89
N GLN A 154 -7.39 12.03 -15.94
CA GLN A 154 -6.69 10.80 -16.31
C GLN A 154 -7.62 10.08 -17.28
N THR A 155 -7.67 10.57 -18.51
CA THR A 155 -7.58 9.64 -19.62
C THR A 155 -6.18 9.02 -19.50
N THR A 156 -5.92 8.12 -18.55
CA THR A 156 -5.92 6.70 -18.88
C THR A 156 -6.54 6.53 -20.24
N GLU A 157 -5.73 6.16 -21.23
CA GLU A 157 -6.26 5.59 -22.46
C GLU A 157 -7.47 4.76 -22.03
N ARG A 158 -8.68 5.29 -22.25
CA ARG A 158 -9.89 4.53 -21.98
C ARG A 158 -9.72 3.46 -23.03
N LYS A 159 -9.23 2.30 -22.61
CA LYS A 159 -9.44 1.10 -23.40
C LYS A 159 -10.93 1.18 -23.68
N ASP A 160 -11.29 1.31 -24.95
CA ASP A 160 -12.68 1.22 -25.40
C ASP A 160 -13.12 -0.21 -25.06
N VAL A 161 -13.47 -0.38 -23.79
CA VAL A 161 -13.84 -1.64 -23.19
C VAL A 161 -15.34 -1.70 -23.35
N GLU A 162 -15.78 -2.65 -24.16
CA GLU A 162 -17.17 -3.04 -24.23
C GLU A 162 -17.63 -3.42 -22.81
N HIS A 163 -18.43 -2.54 -22.20
CA HIS A 163 -18.90 -2.69 -20.82
C HIS A 163 -19.81 -3.91 -20.73
N LYS A 164 -19.41 -4.91 -19.92
CA LYS A 164 -20.25 -6.07 -19.64
C LYS A 164 -20.81 -5.98 -18.22
N ASP A 165 -22.12 -5.74 -18.12
CA ASP A 165 -22.85 -5.74 -16.84
C ASP A 165 -22.83 -7.09 -16.13
N LEU A 166 -22.58 -8.18 -16.88
CA LEU A 166 -22.50 -9.55 -16.34
C LEU A 166 -21.19 -9.83 -15.59
N ALA A 167 -20.13 -9.03 -15.80
CA ALA A 167 -18.88 -9.19 -15.08
C ALA A 167 -19.00 -8.60 -13.67
N MET A 168 -18.33 -9.22 -12.69
CA MET A 168 -18.39 -8.81 -11.29
C MET A 168 -17.94 -7.36 -11.11
N SER A 169 -18.65 -6.63 -10.25
CA SER A 169 -18.30 -5.24 -9.94
C SER A 169 -16.92 -5.18 -9.25
N PRO A 170 -16.09 -4.15 -9.51
CA PRO A 170 -14.78 -4.04 -8.87
C PRO A 170 -14.81 -4.07 -7.33
N PRO A 171 -15.77 -3.43 -6.63
CA PRO A 171 -15.90 -3.53 -5.18
C PRO A 171 -16.21 -4.96 -4.69
N ASP A 172 -17.18 -5.65 -5.32
CA ASP A 172 -17.55 -7.01 -4.93
C ASP A 172 -16.40 -7.98 -5.15
N LEU A 173 -15.66 -7.81 -6.25
CA LEU A 173 -14.47 -8.60 -6.55
C LEU A 173 -13.35 -8.39 -5.51
N LEU A 174 -13.13 -7.14 -5.07
CA LEU A 174 -12.16 -6.84 -4.01
C LEU A 174 -12.56 -7.49 -2.69
N ILE A 175 -13.85 -7.47 -2.36
CA ILE A 175 -14.39 -8.15 -1.17
C ILE A 175 -14.16 -9.66 -1.29
N GLU A 176 -14.53 -10.29 -2.41
CA GLU A 176 -14.33 -11.73 -2.62
C GLU A 176 -12.84 -12.11 -2.51
N LEU A 177 -11.93 -11.33 -3.12
CA LEU A 177 -10.48 -11.56 -3.02
C LEU A 177 -9.97 -11.46 -1.57
N GLN A 178 -10.44 -10.48 -0.80
CA GLN A 178 -10.07 -10.33 0.61
C GLN A 178 -10.61 -11.48 1.45
N GLU A 179 -11.86 -11.90 1.24
CA GLU A 179 -12.44 -13.04 1.93
C GLU A 179 -11.68 -14.33 1.62
N ARG A 180 -11.29 -14.56 0.36
CA ARG A 180 -10.48 -15.72 -0.05
C ARG A 180 -9.08 -15.70 0.57
N LEU A 181 -8.45 -14.52 0.63
CA LEU A 181 -7.17 -14.33 1.34
C LEU A 181 -7.30 -14.68 2.83
N CYS A 182 -8.31 -14.14 3.52
CA CYS A 182 -8.55 -14.44 4.92
C CYS A 182 -8.85 -15.93 5.14
N GLN A 183 -9.65 -16.55 4.27
CA GLN A 183 -9.93 -17.99 4.32
C GLN A 183 -8.65 -18.84 4.26
N CYS A 184 -7.69 -18.49 3.40
CA CYS A 184 -6.40 -19.20 3.31
C CYS A 184 -5.58 -19.10 4.60
N ILE A 185 -5.62 -17.95 5.27
CA ILE A 185 -4.79 -17.67 6.46
C ILE A 185 -5.42 -18.29 7.71
N GLU A 186 -6.73 -18.10 7.90
CA GLU A 186 -7.47 -18.49 9.09
C GLU A 186 -7.85 -19.98 9.08
N ASN A 187 -8.30 -20.50 7.94
CA ASN A 187 -8.85 -21.85 7.83
C ASN A 187 -7.88 -22.78 7.09
N ARG A 188 -6.72 -23.05 7.71
CA ARG A 188 -5.65 -23.89 7.14
C ARG A 188 -6.10 -25.30 6.69
N ASP A 189 -7.25 -25.76 7.16
CA ASP A 189 -7.82 -27.10 6.88
C ASP A 189 -8.93 -27.11 5.81
N LEU A 190 -9.35 -25.94 5.30
CA LEU A 190 -10.34 -25.87 4.23
C LEU A 190 -9.66 -26.18 2.89
N SER A 191 -10.12 -27.23 2.22
CA SER A 191 -9.61 -27.67 0.92
C SER A 191 -9.95 -26.64 -0.16
N ILE A 192 -9.08 -25.66 -0.36
CA ILE A 192 -9.12 -24.79 -1.53
C ILE A 192 -8.81 -25.66 -2.74
N SER A 193 -9.71 -25.67 -3.71
CA SER A 193 -9.53 -26.43 -4.95
C SER A 193 -8.87 -25.56 -6.03
N GLU A 194 -8.15 -26.23 -6.95
CA GLU A 194 -7.59 -25.58 -8.13
C GLU A 194 -8.66 -24.87 -8.97
N GLU A 195 -9.84 -25.48 -9.11
CA GLU A 195 -10.97 -24.92 -9.85
C GLU A 195 -11.45 -23.59 -9.25
N GLN A 196 -11.54 -23.48 -7.92
CA GLN A 196 -11.91 -22.23 -7.24
C GLN A 196 -10.87 -21.12 -7.47
N VAL A 197 -9.58 -21.47 -7.49
CA VAL A 197 -8.52 -20.48 -7.76
C VAL A 197 -8.59 -20.01 -9.21
N LEU A 198 -8.77 -20.92 -10.16
CA LEU A 198 -8.90 -20.60 -11.58
C LEU A 198 -10.15 -19.76 -11.87
N ASP A 199 -11.29 -20.08 -11.25
CA ASP A 199 -12.53 -19.29 -11.34
C ASP A 199 -12.30 -17.85 -10.86
N LEU A 200 -11.64 -17.68 -9.71
CA LEU A 200 -11.32 -16.37 -9.18
C LEU A 200 -10.39 -15.57 -10.11
N ILE A 201 -9.34 -16.21 -10.66
CA ILE A 201 -8.45 -15.57 -11.63
C ILE A 201 -9.23 -15.12 -12.88
N ASN A 202 -10.15 -15.95 -13.38
CA ASN A 202 -10.98 -15.62 -14.53
C ASN A 202 -11.91 -14.44 -14.23
N LYS A 203 -12.57 -14.41 -13.07
CA LYS A 203 -13.38 -13.26 -12.62
C LYS A 203 -12.57 -11.97 -12.63
N VAL A 204 -11.34 -12.00 -12.10
CA VAL A 204 -10.47 -10.82 -12.12
C VAL A 204 -10.12 -10.41 -13.55
N ALA A 205 -9.73 -11.37 -14.40
CA ALA A 205 -9.40 -11.09 -15.79
C ALA A 205 -10.59 -10.50 -16.56
N GLU A 206 -11.80 -11.00 -16.33
CA GLU A 206 -13.03 -10.47 -16.93
C GLU A 206 -13.31 -9.05 -16.44
N THR A 207 -13.22 -8.79 -15.14
CA THR A 207 -13.43 -7.43 -14.59
C THR A 207 -12.41 -6.45 -15.16
N VAL A 208 -11.11 -6.79 -15.17
CA VAL A 208 -10.05 -5.91 -15.71
C VAL A 208 -10.23 -5.65 -17.21
N LYS A 209 -10.75 -6.62 -17.96
CA LYS A 209 -10.92 -6.51 -19.41
C LYS A 209 -12.24 -5.87 -19.83
N HIS A 210 -13.32 -6.01 -19.05
CA HIS A 210 -14.69 -5.71 -19.47
C HIS A 210 -15.46 -4.70 -18.61
N ARG A 211 -14.90 -4.22 -17.48
CA ARG A 211 -15.56 -3.23 -16.62
C ARG A 211 -15.00 -1.83 -16.83
N SER A 212 -15.77 -0.97 -17.49
CA SER A 212 -15.40 0.43 -17.75
C SER A 212 -15.46 1.34 -16.50
N ASP A 213 -16.10 0.88 -15.42
CA ASP A 213 -16.15 1.51 -14.11
C ASP A 213 -14.92 1.20 -13.23
N LEU A 214 -13.99 0.39 -13.73
CA LEU A 214 -12.73 0.11 -13.03
C LEU A 214 -11.83 1.34 -13.05
N VAL A 215 -11.66 1.96 -11.88
CA VAL A 215 -10.74 3.10 -11.70
C VAL A 215 -9.29 2.64 -11.57
N PRO A 216 -8.28 3.43 -11.99
CA PRO A 216 -6.88 3.01 -12.00
C PRO A 216 -6.35 2.58 -10.62
N HIS A 217 -6.82 3.21 -9.55
CA HIS A 217 -6.43 2.83 -8.19
C HIS A 217 -7.00 1.47 -7.76
N ALA A 218 -8.22 1.15 -8.18
CA ALA A 218 -8.84 -0.16 -7.94
C ALA A 218 -8.11 -1.24 -8.76
N GLU A 219 -7.74 -0.94 -10.02
CA GLU A 219 -6.91 -1.83 -10.84
C GLU A 219 -5.55 -2.14 -10.18
N GLN A 220 -4.86 -1.11 -9.66
CA GLN A 220 -3.60 -1.30 -8.91
C GLN A 220 -3.79 -2.15 -7.63
N THR A 221 -4.94 -1.97 -6.96
CA THR A 221 -5.29 -2.76 -5.78
C THR A 221 -5.56 -4.22 -6.16
N LEU A 222 -6.26 -4.48 -7.26
CA LEU A 222 -6.47 -5.82 -7.82
C LEU A 222 -5.15 -6.49 -8.21
N HIS A 223 -4.22 -5.74 -8.81
CA HIS A 223 -2.88 -6.26 -9.08
C HIS A 223 -2.14 -6.63 -7.78
N SER A 224 -2.18 -5.75 -6.77
CA SER A 224 -1.48 -6.00 -5.50
C SER A 224 -2.06 -7.19 -4.75
N ILE A 225 -3.38 -7.27 -4.64
CA ILE A 225 -4.07 -8.32 -3.89
C ILE A 225 -3.96 -9.69 -4.58
N THR A 226 -3.89 -9.74 -5.92
CA THR A 226 -3.69 -11.02 -6.64
C THR A 226 -2.26 -11.54 -6.49
N VAL A 227 -1.26 -10.65 -6.38
CA VAL A 227 0.10 -11.04 -6.01
C VAL A 227 0.15 -11.53 -4.56
N ASP A 228 -0.44 -10.81 -3.62
CA ASP A 228 -0.53 -11.24 -2.22
C ASP A 228 -1.26 -12.59 -2.09
N TYR A 229 -2.35 -12.79 -2.83
CA TYR A 229 -3.10 -14.05 -2.87
C TYR A 229 -2.24 -15.21 -3.37
N CYS A 230 -1.43 -15.00 -4.41
CA CYS A 230 -0.48 -16.02 -4.88
C CYS A 230 0.54 -16.41 -3.79
N ILE A 231 1.10 -15.42 -3.07
CA ILE A 231 2.06 -15.69 -1.98
C ILE A 231 1.39 -16.41 -0.79
N VAL A 232 0.14 -16.06 -0.47
CA VAL A 232 -0.63 -16.70 0.61
C VAL A 232 -1.00 -18.14 0.22
N LEU A 233 -1.45 -18.39 -1.01
CA LEU A 233 -1.67 -19.73 -1.54
C LEU A 233 -0.39 -20.54 -1.48
N MET A 234 0.75 -19.94 -1.80
CA MET A 234 2.05 -20.60 -1.72
C MET A 234 2.41 -20.99 -0.29
N ALA A 235 2.15 -20.12 0.69
CA ALA A 235 2.48 -20.39 2.09
C ALA A 235 1.57 -21.44 2.72
N HIS A 236 0.28 -21.46 2.39
CA HIS A 236 -0.71 -22.28 3.10
C HIS A 236 -1.28 -23.44 2.28
N CYS A 237 -1.37 -23.31 0.95
CA CYS A 237 -1.97 -24.30 0.06
C CYS A 237 -1.10 -24.54 -1.19
N PRO A 238 0.21 -24.82 -1.08
CA PRO A 238 1.10 -24.84 -2.24
C PRO A 238 0.75 -25.92 -3.28
N GLY A 239 0.06 -26.99 -2.88
CA GLY A 239 -0.42 -28.03 -3.79
C GLY A 239 -1.44 -27.55 -4.84
N VAL A 240 -2.09 -26.40 -4.61
CA VAL A 240 -3.06 -25.79 -5.55
C VAL A 240 -2.34 -24.98 -6.63
N LEU A 241 -1.08 -24.60 -6.43
CA LEU A 241 -0.28 -23.85 -7.40
C LEU A 241 0.28 -24.77 -8.48
N THR A 242 -0.62 -25.29 -9.31
CA THR A 242 -0.27 -26.07 -10.50
C THR A 242 0.40 -25.17 -11.55
N THR A 243 0.98 -25.81 -12.57
CA THR A 243 1.54 -25.08 -13.71
C THR A 243 0.48 -24.19 -14.37
N GLU A 244 -0.76 -24.66 -14.50
CA GLU A 244 -1.85 -23.89 -15.11
C GLU A 244 -2.18 -22.64 -14.27
N VAL A 245 -2.34 -22.79 -12.96
CA VAL A 245 -2.63 -21.65 -12.05
C VAL A 245 -1.55 -20.57 -12.16
N LEU A 246 -0.27 -20.96 -12.12
CA LEU A 246 0.84 -20.01 -12.22
C LEU A 246 0.87 -19.28 -13.58
N HIS A 247 0.62 -19.98 -14.69
CA HIS A 247 0.55 -19.36 -16.01
C HIS A 247 -0.64 -18.40 -16.12
N ARG A 248 -1.80 -18.78 -15.57
CA ARG A 248 -2.99 -17.91 -15.54
C ARG A 248 -2.78 -16.64 -14.74
N LEU A 249 -2.11 -16.74 -13.59
CA LEU A 249 -1.72 -15.57 -12.81
C LEU A 249 -0.75 -14.66 -13.57
N CYS A 250 0.28 -15.22 -14.24
CA CYS A 250 1.21 -14.42 -15.05
C CYS A 250 0.48 -13.73 -16.22
N SER A 251 -0.38 -14.47 -16.92
CA SER A 251 -1.20 -13.91 -18.00
C SER A 251 -2.11 -12.79 -17.50
N LEU A 252 -2.69 -12.92 -16.31
CA LEU A 252 -3.47 -11.87 -15.67
C LEU A 252 -2.59 -10.65 -15.37
N TRP A 253 -1.40 -10.84 -14.79
CA TRP A 253 -0.51 -9.73 -14.43
C TRP A 253 -0.03 -8.92 -15.64
N LEU A 254 0.11 -9.56 -16.80
CA LEU A 254 0.40 -8.88 -18.07
C LEU A 254 -0.73 -7.94 -18.54
N THR A 255 -1.97 -8.12 -18.05
CA THR A 255 -3.10 -7.27 -18.45
C THR A 255 -3.16 -5.92 -17.73
N PHE A 256 -2.51 -5.82 -16.57
CA PHE A 256 -2.50 -4.61 -15.74
C PHE A 256 -1.57 -3.53 -16.32
N VAL A 257 -2.01 -2.27 -16.29
CA VAL A 257 -1.21 -1.14 -16.79
C VAL A 257 -0.07 -0.79 -15.81
N PRO A 258 1.18 -0.59 -16.27
CA PRO A 258 2.31 -0.38 -15.38
C PRO A 258 2.41 1.05 -14.84
N GLN A 259 2.45 1.19 -13.51
CA GLN A 259 3.01 2.38 -12.82
C GLN A 259 3.94 1.98 -11.67
N SER A 260 3.65 0.87 -10.99
CA SER A 260 4.57 0.15 -10.09
C SER A 260 4.07 -1.30 -9.97
N THR A 261 4.89 -2.30 -10.29
CA THR A 261 4.45 -3.70 -10.18
C THR A 261 4.66 -4.20 -8.75
N PRO A 262 3.62 -4.74 -8.07
CA PRO A 262 3.77 -5.43 -6.78
C PRO A 262 4.79 -6.58 -6.84
N LEU A 263 5.04 -7.09 -8.06
CA LEU A 263 6.05 -8.09 -8.39
C LEU A 263 7.49 -7.69 -8.02
N GLU A 264 7.80 -6.38 -7.92
CA GLU A 264 9.10 -5.90 -7.40
C GLU A 264 9.31 -6.16 -5.90
N ARG A 265 8.31 -6.72 -5.20
CA ARG A 265 8.38 -7.05 -3.77
C ARG A 265 8.03 -8.51 -3.46
N VAL A 266 8.05 -9.39 -4.46
CA VAL A 266 7.78 -10.84 -4.30
C VAL A 266 8.74 -11.47 -3.29
N LEU A 267 10.04 -11.17 -3.41
CA LEU A 267 11.08 -11.52 -2.44
C LEU A 267 11.29 -10.37 -1.45
N SER A 268 10.39 -10.29 -0.46
CA SER A 268 10.49 -9.35 0.65
C SER A 268 10.53 -10.08 1.98
N SER A 269 11.05 -9.43 3.03
CA SER A 269 11.14 -10.07 4.36
C SER A 269 9.79 -10.53 4.89
N ARG A 270 8.71 -9.80 4.61
CA ARG A 270 7.34 -10.20 4.95
C ARG A 270 7.00 -11.54 4.31
N ASN A 271 7.25 -11.67 3.01
CA ASN A 271 6.88 -12.86 2.25
C ASN A 271 7.75 -14.06 2.63
N VAL A 272 9.05 -13.85 2.86
CA VAL A 272 9.96 -14.89 3.36
C VAL A 272 9.47 -15.43 4.71
N LEU A 273 9.14 -14.55 5.65
CA LEU A 273 8.59 -14.97 6.95
C LEU A 273 7.27 -15.71 6.80
N LEU A 274 6.37 -15.24 5.94
CA LEU A 274 5.09 -15.89 5.67
C LEU A 274 5.27 -17.33 5.14
N LEU A 275 6.19 -17.54 4.19
CA LEU A 275 6.49 -18.88 3.65
C LEU A 275 7.11 -19.83 4.70
N CYS A 276 7.64 -19.28 5.79
CA CYS A 276 8.21 -20.06 6.89
C CYS A 276 7.22 -20.33 8.04
N GLN A 277 5.98 -19.82 7.98
CA GLN A 277 4.97 -20.01 9.04
C GLN A 277 4.27 -21.37 9.01
N SER A 278 4.52 -22.16 7.97
CA SER A 278 3.95 -23.50 7.78
C SER A 278 4.94 -24.58 8.23
N GLY A 279 4.45 -25.79 8.50
CA GLY A 279 5.32 -26.89 8.95
C GLY A 279 6.43 -27.23 7.93
N PRO A 280 7.52 -27.92 8.33
CA PRO A 280 8.73 -28.09 7.51
C PRO A 280 8.48 -28.65 6.09
N GLN A 281 7.57 -29.63 5.96
CA GLN A 281 7.21 -30.21 4.67
C GLN A 281 6.47 -29.22 3.75
N VAL A 282 5.52 -28.46 4.31
CA VAL A 282 4.78 -27.45 3.58
C VAL A 282 5.71 -26.32 3.17
N ALA A 283 6.60 -25.88 4.06
CA ALA A 283 7.61 -24.87 3.75
C ALA A 283 8.48 -25.30 2.56
N GLN A 284 9.02 -26.52 2.54
CA GLN A 284 9.82 -26.99 1.39
C GLN A 284 9.04 -26.91 0.06
N GLU A 285 7.76 -27.31 0.06
CA GLU A 285 6.92 -27.20 -1.13
C GLU A 285 6.63 -25.73 -1.48
N SER A 286 6.32 -24.87 -0.51
CA SER A 286 6.14 -23.42 -0.70
C SER A 286 7.36 -22.78 -1.37
N TRP A 287 8.57 -23.12 -0.93
CA TRP A 287 9.81 -22.58 -1.51
C TRP A 287 10.10 -23.17 -2.90
N ARG A 288 9.70 -24.42 -3.18
CA ARG A 288 9.71 -24.97 -4.54
C ARG A 288 8.75 -24.21 -5.44
N GLN A 289 7.54 -23.91 -4.99
CA GLN A 289 6.59 -23.09 -5.73
C GLN A 289 7.11 -21.66 -5.97
N LEU A 290 7.81 -21.07 -4.99
CA LEU A 290 8.48 -19.78 -5.15
C LEU A 290 9.53 -19.82 -6.27
N SER A 291 10.35 -20.88 -6.32
CA SER A 291 11.35 -21.03 -7.38
C SER A 291 10.69 -21.06 -8.78
N ARG A 292 9.59 -21.81 -8.93
CA ARG A 292 8.81 -21.90 -10.17
C ARG A 292 8.22 -20.55 -10.56
N LEU A 293 7.63 -19.84 -9.60
CA LEU A 293 7.07 -18.51 -9.82
C LEU A 293 8.14 -17.53 -10.29
N LEU A 294 9.30 -17.46 -9.62
CA LEU A 294 10.37 -16.52 -9.97
C LEU A 294 10.92 -16.77 -11.39
N VAL A 295 11.06 -18.04 -11.78
CA VAL A 295 11.49 -18.39 -13.14
C VAL A 295 10.43 -17.99 -14.17
N LEU A 296 9.15 -18.22 -13.89
CA LEU A 296 8.05 -17.78 -14.76
C LEU A 296 8.00 -16.25 -14.89
N LEU A 297 8.17 -15.51 -13.79
CA LEU A 297 8.22 -14.04 -13.82
C LEU A 297 9.37 -13.50 -14.68
N LEU A 298 10.53 -14.17 -14.66
CA LEU A 298 11.66 -13.84 -15.53
C LEU A 298 11.36 -14.16 -16.99
N LYS A 299 10.73 -15.31 -17.26
CA LYS A 299 10.39 -15.79 -18.61
C LYS A 299 9.36 -14.92 -19.31
N GLU A 300 8.32 -14.52 -18.59
CA GLU A 300 7.23 -13.66 -19.09
C GLU A 300 7.59 -12.16 -19.04
N GLU A 301 8.85 -11.82 -18.72
CA GLU A 301 9.37 -10.45 -18.60
C GLU A 301 8.60 -9.55 -17.61
N LEU A 302 7.84 -10.17 -16.71
CA LEU A 302 7.10 -9.51 -15.63
C LEU A 302 8.01 -8.97 -14.52
N LEU A 303 9.19 -9.57 -14.35
CA LEU A 303 10.21 -9.11 -13.41
C LEU A 303 11.58 -9.11 -14.09
N ALA A 304 12.22 -7.94 -14.17
CA ALA A 304 13.56 -7.84 -14.75
C ALA A 304 14.62 -8.51 -13.85
N PRO A 305 15.65 -9.18 -14.41
CA PRO A 305 16.71 -9.82 -13.64
C PRO A 305 17.40 -8.89 -12.62
N LYS A 306 17.66 -7.63 -13.02
CA LYS A 306 18.24 -6.60 -12.12
C LYS A 306 17.36 -6.28 -10.92
N LYS A 307 16.03 -6.31 -11.09
CA LYS A 307 15.07 -6.05 -10.01
C LYS A 307 15.00 -7.24 -9.06
N LEU A 308 15.08 -8.46 -9.59
CA LEU A 308 15.15 -9.66 -8.78
C LEU A 308 16.48 -9.74 -7.99
N GLU A 309 17.60 -9.42 -8.62
CA GLU A 309 18.91 -9.28 -7.96
C GLU A 309 18.85 -8.29 -6.80
N ALA A 310 18.24 -7.11 -7.00
CA ALA A 310 18.07 -6.13 -5.93
C ALA A 310 17.24 -6.65 -4.75
N GLN A 311 16.22 -7.49 -5.01
CA GLN A 311 15.43 -8.12 -3.95
C GLN A 311 16.25 -9.14 -3.16
N PHE A 312 17.04 -9.98 -3.83
CA PHE A 312 17.97 -10.90 -3.18
C PHE A 312 18.99 -10.16 -2.30
N VAL A 313 19.64 -9.13 -2.84
CA VAL A 313 20.58 -8.28 -2.08
C VAL A 313 19.90 -7.65 -0.85
N ALA A 314 18.66 -7.19 -0.98
CA ALA A 314 17.90 -6.64 0.14
C ALA A 314 17.58 -7.68 1.23
N LEU A 315 17.39 -8.95 0.85
CA LEU A 315 17.21 -10.05 1.80
C LEU A 315 18.52 -10.41 2.50
N PHE A 316 19.65 -10.47 1.78
CA PHE A 316 20.95 -10.85 2.36
C PHE A 316 21.54 -9.82 3.33
N ARG A 317 21.08 -8.57 3.27
CA ARG A 317 21.48 -7.55 4.26
C ARG A 317 20.89 -7.77 5.64
N LYS A 318 20.08 -8.82 5.82
CA LYS A 318 19.42 -9.14 7.08
C LYS A 318 19.92 -10.48 7.58
N ASP A 319 20.04 -10.59 8.89
CA ASP A 319 20.33 -11.85 9.56
C ASP A 319 19.06 -12.70 9.57
N TRP A 320 19.16 -13.93 9.04
CA TRP A 320 18.07 -14.88 9.02
C TRP A 320 18.41 -16.13 9.84
N PRO A 321 17.40 -16.84 10.38
CA PRO A 321 17.62 -18.12 11.03
C PRO A 321 18.23 -19.16 10.06
N PRO A 322 18.98 -20.16 10.56
CA PRO A 322 19.63 -21.19 9.74
C PRO A 322 18.65 -21.93 8.81
N MET A 323 17.44 -22.18 9.30
CA MET A 323 16.35 -22.79 8.52
C MET A 323 16.00 -21.98 7.26
N VAL A 324 15.97 -20.64 7.39
CA VAL A 324 15.67 -19.76 6.25
C VAL A 324 16.83 -19.77 5.26
N HIS A 325 18.08 -19.80 5.74
CA HIS A 325 19.26 -19.96 4.87
C HIS A 325 19.18 -21.24 4.03
N SER A 326 18.85 -22.36 4.66
CA SER A 326 18.67 -23.66 3.99
C SER A 326 17.54 -23.64 2.95
N LEU A 327 16.37 -23.07 3.29
CA LEU A 327 15.24 -23.00 2.37
C LEU A 327 15.53 -22.07 1.18
N MET A 328 16.21 -20.94 1.42
CA MET A 328 16.66 -20.04 0.36
C MET A 328 17.67 -20.72 -0.58
N GLY A 329 18.65 -21.45 -0.04
CA GLY A 329 19.60 -22.23 -0.84
C GLY A 329 18.90 -23.31 -1.69
N THR A 330 17.91 -24.00 -1.10
CA THR A 330 17.11 -24.99 -1.85
C THR A 330 16.32 -24.33 -2.99
N CYS A 331 15.71 -23.18 -2.73
CA CYS A 331 14.97 -22.41 -3.73
C CYS A 331 15.88 -21.94 -4.87
N LEU A 332 17.05 -21.39 -4.55
CA LEU A 332 18.04 -20.94 -5.54
C LEU A 332 18.58 -22.10 -6.38
N SER A 333 18.85 -23.24 -5.76
CA SER A 333 19.27 -24.46 -6.47
C SER A 333 18.20 -24.91 -7.47
N SER A 334 16.93 -24.97 -7.04
CA SER A 334 15.78 -25.27 -7.90
C SER A 334 15.62 -24.25 -9.04
N MET A 335 15.77 -22.96 -8.76
CA MET A 335 15.74 -21.92 -9.79
C MET A 335 16.85 -22.10 -10.82
N LEU A 336 18.08 -22.37 -10.39
CA LEU A 336 19.23 -22.56 -11.28
C LEU A 336 19.04 -23.79 -12.19
N GLU A 337 18.49 -24.89 -11.65
CA GLU A 337 18.14 -26.06 -12.45
C GLU A 337 17.11 -25.72 -13.54
N LEU A 338 16.03 -25.01 -13.16
CA LEU A 338 14.98 -24.60 -14.10
C LEU A 338 15.50 -23.61 -15.16
N ILE A 339 16.36 -22.66 -14.78
CA ILE A 339 16.97 -21.68 -15.71
C ILE A 339 17.92 -22.39 -16.69
N ARG A 340 18.69 -23.38 -16.23
CA ARG A 340 19.60 -24.15 -17.10
C ARG A 340 18.84 -25.01 -18.12
N GLN A 341 17.63 -25.46 -17.75
CA GLN A 341 16.76 -26.24 -18.65
C GLN A 341 16.02 -25.36 -19.67
N ASP A 342 15.80 -24.08 -19.38
CA ASP A 342 15.10 -23.14 -20.28
C ASP A 342 16.06 -22.13 -20.95
N PRO A 343 16.38 -22.28 -22.26
CA PRO A 343 17.29 -21.39 -22.96
C PRO A 343 16.79 -19.94 -23.05
N MET A 344 15.48 -19.67 -22.85
CA MET A 344 14.95 -18.30 -22.83
C MET A 344 15.34 -17.54 -21.57
N CYS A 345 15.56 -18.22 -20.44
CA CYS A 345 16.00 -17.62 -19.19
C CYS A 345 17.52 -17.41 -19.14
N ASN A 346 18.29 -18.13 -19.94
CA ASN A 346 19.75 -18.05 -19.98
C ASN A 346 20.32 -16.85 -20.78
N LYS A 347 19.52 -15.80 -21.00
CA LYS A 347 19.93 -14.61 -21.77
C LYS A 347 20.90 -13.69 -21.02
N ASN A 348 21.12 -13.91 -19.72
CA ASN A 348 21.98 -13.06 -18.87
C ASN A 348 22.96 -13.89 -18.03
N PRO A 349 24.16 -14.23 -18.57
CA PRO A 349 25.12 -15.09 -17.88
C PRO A 349 25.65 -14.46 -16.59
N LYS A 350 25.71 -13.12 -16.49
CA LYS A 350 26.13 -12.43 -15.26
C LYS A 350 25.14 -12.64 -14.12
N PHE A 351 23.85 -12.60 -14.43
CA PHE A 351 22.79 -12.85 -13.46
C PHE A 351 22.82 -14.31 -12.97
N VAL A 352 23.03 -15.27 -13.88
CA VAL A 352 23.15 -16.69 -13.52
C VAL A 352 24.36 -16.94 -12.61
N LEU A 353 25.53 -16.38 -12.93
CA LEU A 353 26.73 -16.48 -12.08
C LEU A 353 26.51 -15.87 -10.69
N MET A 354 25.78 -14.76 -10.60
CA MET A 354 25.41 -14.16 -9.31
C MET A 354 24.51 -15.11 -8.51
N LEU A 355 23.49 -15.71 -9.13
CA LEU A 355 22.63 -16.68 -8.46
C LEU A 355 23.40 -17.93 -8.00
N GLU A 356 24.38 -18.41 -8.79
CA GLU A 356 25.25 -19.53 -8.41
C GLU A 356 26.10 -19.19 -7.18
N TRP A 357 26.77 -18.04 -7.19
CA TRP A 357 27.57 -17.58 -6.06
C TRP A 357 26.72 -17.40 -4.79
N VAL A 358 25.55 -16.79 -4.92
CA VAL A 358 24.61 -16.62 -3.81
C VAL A 358 24.15 -17.98 -3.28
N ASN A 359 23.84 -18.94 -4.16
CA ASN A 359 23.42 -20.27 -3.75
C ASN A 359 24.51 -21.00 -2.95
N GLU A 360 25.77 -20.90 -3.37
CA GLU A 360 26.90 -21.47 -2.64
C GLU A 360 27.03 -20.85 -1.24
N MET A 361 27.04 -19.51 -1.15
CA MET A 361 27.12 -18.79 0.13
C MET A 361 25.99 -19.17 1.09
N MET A 362 24.76 -19.30 0.60
CA MET A 362 23.60 -19.66 1.45
C MET A 362 23.68 -21.09 1.99
N ASN A 363 24.25 -22.01 1.20
CA ASN A 363 24.48 -23.37 1.65
C ASN A 363 25.65 -23.48 2.63
N GLU A 364 26.64 -22.59 2.55
CA GLU A 364 27.73 -22.48 3.53
C GLU A 364 27.22 -21.93 4.87
N LEU A 365 26.48 -20.81 4.85
CA LEU A 365 25.87 -20.23 6.07
C LEU A 365 24.96 -21.22 6.79
N ALA A 366 24.16 -22.00 6.04
CA ALA A 366 23.32 -23.03 6.62
C ALA A 366 24.11 -24.19 7.25
N ARG A 367 25.38 -24.42 6.88
CA ARG A 367 26.25 -25.47 7.44
C ARG A 367 27.02 -24.97 8.66
N ASP A 368 27.50 -23.74 8.63
CA ASP A 368 28.29 -23.16 9.72
C ASP A 368 27.44 -23.01 11.01
N ASP A 369 26.16 -22.65 10.87
CA ASP A 369 25.23 -22.56 12.00
C ASP A 369 24.92 -23.92 12.67
N ILE A 370 25.05 -25.04 11.95
CA ILE A 370 24.84 -26.40 12.52
C ILE A 370 26.04 -26.83 13.37
N CYS A 371 27.24 -26.31 13.07
CA CYS A 371 28.46 -26.62 13.79
C CYS A 371 28.62 -25.82 15.10
N GLU A 372 27.96 -24.67 15.25
CA GLU A 372 28.02 -23.86 16.48
C GLU A 372 27.06 -24.37 17.58
N ASP A 373 26.04 -25.17 17.24
CA ASP A 373 25.06 -25.74 18.18
C ASP A 373 25.35 -27.20 18.62
N SER A 374 26.53 -27.76 18.29
CA SER A 374 26.93 -29.16 18.60
C SER A 374 27.94 -29.31 19.74
#